data_AF-A0A7Y4VEV5-F1
#
_entry.id   AF-A0A7Y4VEV5-F1
#
_cell.length_a   1.000
_cell.length_b   1.000
_cell.length_c   1.000
_cell.angle_alpha   90.00
_cell.angle_beta   90.00
_cell.angle_gamma   90.00
#
_symmetry.space_group_name_H-M   'P 1'
#
loop_
_entity.id
_entity.type
_entity.pdbx_description
1 polymer ?
#
loop_
_entity_poly.entity_id
_entity_poly.type
_entity_poly.pdbx_seq_one_letter_code
_entity_poly.pdbx_strand_id
1 'polypeptide(L)'
;MIELVISVALASIILVSAYLCLNSAIASRKLIEPRVDVLQSARVAMAILTADLRSACPLSKDFQFLGMTRKLEEVEADNLDFATRNYAPHRPGEGDYCQISIFLEKDPRSDQYILWRRRNPTIAPDPLSGGVREELARGLRGLQFEYYDGFDWYDSWGEIQSGGKPKSSLRDQSNLYGMPEAVRITLAFDTQSGSKAATPAEPAKREPPLVFRTVVRLNLAASSLPGGPGNEESSAPNIIGSGPGRGMN
;
A
#
# COMPACT_ATOMS: atom_id res chain seq x y z
N MET A 1 7.14 28.29 67.48
CA MET A 1 6.48 26.96 67.30
C MET A 1 5.41 26.99 66.21
N ILE A 2 4.49 27.97 66.19
CA ILE A 2 3.44 28.05 65.15
C ILE A 2 3.99 28.20 63.71
N GLU A 3 5.12 28.91 63.56
CA GLU A 3 5.81 29.14 62.29
C GLU A 3 6.36 27.84 61.65
N LEU A 4 6.84 26.91 62.48
CA LEU A 4 7.27 25.58 62.01
C LEU A 4 6.09 24.74 61.53
N VAL A 5 4.96 24.81 62.23
CA VAL A 5 3.74 24.07 61.85
C VAL A 5 3.20 24.58 60.51
N ILE A 6 3.19 25.89 60.31
CA ILE A 6 2.74 26.50 59.04
C ILE A 6 3.69 26.11 57.90
N SER A 7 5.01 26.14 58.13
CA SER A 7 6.00 25.76 57.12
C SER A 7 5.86 24.30 56.68
N VAL A 8 5.62 23.39 57.63
CA VAL A 8 5.40 21.96 57.34
C VAL A 8 4.06 21.73 56.65
N ALA A 9 3.01 22.45 57.02
CA ALA A 9 1.70 22.36 56.37
C ALA A 9 1.74 22.85 54.91
N LEU A 10 2.45 23.95 54.63
CA LEU A 10 2.64 24.43 53.26
C LEU A 10 3.49 23.47 52.44
N ALA A 11 4.58 22.96 53.00
CA ALA A 11 5.44 21.99 52.33
C ALA A 11 4.70 20.70 51.97
N SER A 12 3.83 20.20 52.86
CA SER A 12 3.05 18.98 52.59
C SER A 12 2.01 19.19 51.49
N ILE A 13 1.32 20.33 51.46
CA ILE A 13 0.36 20.67 50.39
C ILE A 13 1.08 20.76 49.03
N ILE A 14 2.24 21.44 48.99
CA ILE A 14 3.05 21.56 47.76
C ILE A 14 3.49 20.17 47.29
N LEU A 15 3.98 19.32 48.19
CA LEU A 15 4.44 17.97 47.84
C LEU A 15 3.29 17.09 47.33
N VAL A 16 2.11 17.15 47.95
CA VAL A 16 0.93 16.41 47.50
C VAL A 16 0.48 16.89 46.12
N SER A 17 0.45 18.20 45.88
CA SER A 17 0.11 18.76 44.56
C SER A 17 1.10 18.30 43.48
N ALA A 18 2.40 18.37 43.76
CA ALA A 18 3.44 17.91 42.86
C ALA A 18 3.33 16.40 42.56
N TYR A 19 3.04 15.59 43.59
CA TYR A 19 2.84 14.15 43.43
C TYR A 19 1.63 13.82 42.56
N LEU A 20 0.50 14.52 42.75
CA LEU A 20 -0.70 14.34 41.93
C LEU A 20 -0.45 14.71 40.47
N CYS A 21 0.29 15.79 40.22
CA CYS A 21 0.66 16.21 38.86
C CYS A 21 1.60 15.20 38.17
N LEU A 22 2.59 14.67 38.91
CA LEU A 22 3.48 13.65 38.37
C LEU A 22 2.73 12.36 38.06
N ASN A 23 1.84 11.92 38.96
CA ASN A 23 1.07 10.71 38.77
C ASN A 23 0.08 10.84 37.60
N SER A 24 -0.55 12.01 37.44
CA SER A 24 -1.42 12.26 36.28
C SER A 24 -0.62 12.26 34.98
N ALA A 25 0.57 12.86 34.94
CA ALA A 25 1.44 12.84 33.76
C ALA A 25 1.87 11.41 33.38
N ILE A 26 2.25 10.58 34.35
CA ILE A 26 2.62 9.17 34.11
C ILE A 26 1.41 8.37 33.60
N ALA A 27 0.23 8.58 34.18
CA ALA A 27 -0.99 7.92 33.74
C ALA A 27 -1.35 8.32 32.30
N SER A 28 -1.28 9.62 31.97
CA SER A 28 -1.51 10.12 30.61
C SER A 28 -0.52 9.52 29.61
N ARG A 29 0.76 9.42 29.97
CA ARG A 29 1.77 8.80 29.09
C ARG A 29 1.41 7.35 28.75
N LYS A 30 1.06 6.54 29.75
CA LYS A 30 0.68 5.13 29.55
C LYS A 30 -0.53 4.95 28.64
N LEU A 31 -1.45 5.92 28.63
CA LEU A 31 -2.62 5.91 27.75
C LEU A 31 -2.30 6.33 26.30
N ILE A 32 -1.33 7.22 26.12
CA ILE A 32 -1.00 7.80 24.81
C ILE A 32 0.02 6.95 24.03
N GLU A 33 0.98 6.33 24.72
CA GLU A 33 2.12 5.64 24.08
C GLU A 33 1.67 4.56 23.06
N PRO A 34 0.71 3.67 23.35
CA PRO A 34 0.25 2.67 22.37
C PRO A 34 -0.39 3.30 21.13
N ARG A 35 -1.06 4.45 21.28
CA ARG A 35 -1.69 5.16 20.14
C ARG A 35 -0.64 5.81 19.25
N VAL A 36 0.43 6.33 19.84
CA VAL A 36 1.57 6.89 19.09
C VAL A 36 2.26 5.80 18.28
N ASP A 37 2.45 4.61 18.86
CA ASP A 37 3.04 3.47 18.16
C ASP A 37 2.20 3.05 16.95
N VAL A 38 0.87 2.96 17.11
CA VAL A 38 -0.05 2.66 16.01
C VAL A 38 0.02 3.73 14.91
N LEU A 39 0.03 5.02 15.29
CA LEU A 39 0.16 6.13 14.34
C LEU A 39 1.47 6.08 13.56
N GLN A 40 2.57 5.78 14.24
CA GLN A 40 3.89 5.68 13.60
C GLN A 40 3.96 4.46 12.67
N SER A 41 3.47 3.31 13.11
CA SER A 41 3.39 2.08 12.31
C SER A 41 2.54 2.29 11.06
N ALA A 42 1.35 2.88 11.20
CA ALA A 42 0.48 3.24 10.10
C ALA A 42 1.16 4.21 9.12
N ARG A 43 1.84 5.24 9.63
CA ARG A 43 2.56 6.21 8.79
C ARG A 43 3.65 5.55 7.95
N VAL A 44 4.45 4.66 8.56
CA VAL A 44 5.53 3.93 7.86
C VAL A 44 4.94 2.98 6.82
N ALA A 45 3.95 2.17 7.20
CA ALA A 45 3.29 1.25 6.27
C ALA A 45 2.68 2.01 5.08
N MET A 46 1.93 3.08 5.32
CA MET A 46 1.33 3.90 4.27
C MET A 46 2.37 4.54 3.35
N ALA A 47 3.49 5.03 3.90
CA ALA A 47 4.56 5.59 3.09
C ALA A 47 5.20 4.55 2.16
N ILE A 48 5.41 3.33 2.66
CA ILE A 48 5.96 2.21 1.89
C ILE A 48 4.99 1.83 0.77
N LEU A 49 3.72 1.57 1.09
CA LEU A 49 2.70 1.20 0.09
C LEU A 49 2.53 2.29 -0.98
N THR A 50 2.54 3.56 -0.57
CA THR A 50 2.45 4.70 -1.49
C THR A 50 3.66 4.76 -2.41
N ALA A 51 4.87 4.52 -1.91
CA ALA A 51 6.09 4.53 -2.73
C ALA A 51 6.07 3.42 -3.79
N ASP A 52 5.64 2.21 -3.39
CA ASP A 52 5.52 1.07 -4.29
C ASP A 52 4.48 1.35 -5.39
N LEU A 53 3.30 1.86 -5.02
CA LEU A 53 2.21 2.19 -5.95
C LEU A 53 2.55 3.36 -6.90
N ARG A 54 3.25 4.38 -6.43
CA ARG A 54 3.68 5.51 -7.29
C ARG A 54 4.62 5.08 -8.41
N SER A 55 5.33 3.97 -8.21
CA SER A 55 6.25 3.41 -9.20
C SER A 55 5.71 2.13 -9.83
N ALA A 56 4.39 1.90 -9.71
CA ALA A 56 3.74 0.74 -10.28
C ALA A 56 3.85 0.72 -11.80
N CYS A 57 4.08 -0.47 -12.34
CA CYS A 57 4.13 -0.75 -13.76
C CYS A 57 3.39 -2.06 -14.06
N PRO A 58 2.97 -2.28 -15.32
CA PRO A 58 2.35 -3.54 -15.71
C PRO A 58 3.24 -4.74 -15.39
N LEU A 59 2.68 -5.73 -14.69
CA LEU A 59 3.37 -6.93 -14.26
C LEU A 59 3.68 -7.89 -15.43
N SER A 60 2.72 -8.17 -16.30
CA SER A 60 2.89 -8.89 -17.55
C SER A 60 1.85 -8.43 -18.60
N LYS A 61 1.88 -9.01 -19.81
CA LYS A 61 0.88 -8.71 -20.84
C LYS A 61 -0.52 -9.17 -20.43
N ASP A 62 -0.60 -10.29 -19.72
CA ASP A 62 -1.86 -10.91 -19.32
C ASP A 62 -2.35 -10.41 -17.95
N PHE A 63 -1.43 -10.06 -17.05
CA PHE A 63 -1.72 -9.58 -15.70
C PHE A 63 -0.98 -8.27 -15.47
N GLN A 64 -1.62 -7.12 -15.71
CA GLN A 64 -0.94 -5.83 -15.54
C GLN A 64 -0.96 -5.38 -14.07
N PHE A 65 -2.13 -5.52 -13.44
CA PHE A 65 -2.41 -5.09 -12.08
C PHE A 65 -3.62 -5.89 -11.57
N LEU A 66 -3.53 -6.47 -10.39
CA LEU A 66 -4.55 -7.38 -9.85
C LEU A 66 -4.94 -6.98 -8.43
N GLY A 67 -6.17 -6.53 -8.28
CA GLY A 67 -6.80 -6.16 -7.02
C GLY A 67 -7.96 -7.09 -6.73
N MET A 68 -7.86 -7.88 -5.66
CA MET A 68 -8.87 -8.86 -5.29
C MET A 68 -9.47 -8.55 -3.94
N THR A 69 -10.79 -8.47 -3.89
CA THR A 69 -11.52 -8.45 -2.63
C THR A 69 -11.40 -9.81 -1.96
N ARG A 70 -10.93 -9.82 -0.71
CA ARG A 70 -10.81 -11.04 0.08
C ARG A 70 -11.27 -10.77 1.49
N LYS A 71 -11.98 -11.74 2.06
CA LYS A 71 -12.35 -11.73 3.48
C LYS A 71 -11.59 -12.80 4.23
N LEU A 72 -11.03 -12.43 5.37
CA LEU A 72 -10.48 -13.36 6.35
C LEU A 72 -11.41 -13.35 7.56
N GLU A 73 -12.11 -14.47 7.77
CA GLU A 73 -13.18 -14.56 8.77
C GLU A 73 -14.27 -13.50 8.48
N GLU A 74 -14.35 -12.44 9.28
CA GLU A 74 -15.29 -11.32 9.11
C GLU A 74 -14.58 -9.99 8.76
N VAL A 75 -13.28 -10.05 8.45
CA VAL A 75 -12.43 -8.88 8.22
C VAL A 75 -12.12 -8.71 6.73
N GLU A 76 -12.31 -7.48 6.24
CA GLU A 76 -11.83 -7.08 4.91
C GLU A 76 -10.30 -7.19 4.86
N ALA A 77 -9.80 -8.01 3.95
CA ALA A 77 -8.41 -8.46 3.89
C ALA A 77 -7.95 -8.54 2.44
N ASP A 78 -8.18 -7.45 1.70
CA ASP A 78 -7.94 -7.38 0.27
C ASP A 78 -6.49 -7.73 -0.10
N ASN A 79 -6.37 -8.32 -1.29
CA ASN A 79 -5.11 -8.71 -1.87
C ASN A 79 -4.80 -7.80 -3.06
N LEU A 80 -3.54 -7.38 -3.17
CA LEU A 80 -3.09 -6.52 -4.26
C LEU A 80 -1.75 -7.00 -4.83
N ASP A 81 -1.72 -7.30 -6.12
CA ASP A 81 -0.59 -7.82 -6.87
C ASP A 81 -0.25 -6.94 -8.08
N PHE A 82 0.99 -6.47 -8.17
CA PHE A 82 1.46 -5.60 -9.26
C PHE A 82 3.00 -5.62 -9.36
N ALA A 83 3.57 -5.06 -10.42
CA ALA A 83 5.01 -4.82 -10.50
C ALA A 83 5.34 -3.37 -10.15
N THR A 84 6.51 -3.14 -9.53
CA THR A 84 7.01 -1.80 -9.23
C THR A 84 8.45 -1.64 -9.67
N ARG A 85 8.83 -0.41 -10.02
CA ARG A 85 10.23 0.01 -10.17
C ARG A 85 10.83 0.57 -8.88
N ASN A 86 10.08 0.62 -7.78
CA ASN A 86 10.58 1.00 -6.46
C ASN A 86 11.40 -0.14 -5.83
N TYR A 87 12.45 -0.57 -6.52
CA TYR A 87 13.31 -1.66 -6.09
C TYR A 87 14.75 -1.40 -6.54
N ALA A 88 15.69 -1.67 -5.65
CA ALA A 88 17.11 -1.65 -5.95
C ALA A 88 17.61 -3.09 -5.94
N PRO A 89 18.10 -3.63 -7.07
CA PRO A 89 18.74 -4.94 -7.11
C PRO A 89 19.96 -5.00 -6.18
N HIS A 90 20.06 -6.07 -5.40
CA HIS A 90 21.18 -6.33 -4.49
C HIS A 90 21.96 -7.60 -4.88
N ARG A 91 21.38 -8.50 -5.67
CA ARG A 91 22.02 -9.76 -6.09
C ARG A 91 22.05 -9.90 -7.62
N PRO A 92 23.05 -10.63 -8.15
CA PRO A 92 23.05 -11.01 -9.57
C PRO A 92 21.78 -11.78 -9.94
N GLY A 93 21.16 -11.43 -11.07
CA GLY A 93 19.93 -12.06 -11.56
C GLY A 93 18.62 -11.43 -11.07
N GLU A 94 18.70 -10.39 -10.22
CA GLU A 94 17.54 -9.56 -9.87
C GLU A 94 17.30 -8.50 -10.96
N GLY A 95 16.03 -8.26 -11.32
CA GLY A 95 15.67 -7.23 -12.29
C GLY A 95 15.46 -5.85 -11.66
N ASP A 96 15.50 -4.80 -12.49
CA ASP A 96 15.18 -3.41 -12.10
C ASP A 96 13.69 -3.19 -11.76
N TYR A 97 12.89 -4.24 -11.90
CA TYR A 97 11.49 -4.28 -11.50
C TYR A 97 11.27 -5.46 -10.56
N CYS A 98 10.42 -5.24 -9.58
CA CYS A 98 10.07 -6.21 -8.57
C CYS A 98 8.57 -6.40 -8.55
N GLN A 99 8.14 -7.65 -8.56
CA GLN A 99 6.74 -7.93 -8.29
C GLN A 99 6.45 -7.82 -6.80
N ILE A 100 5.31 -7.21 -6.49
CA ILE A 100 4.81 -7.01 -5.15
C ILE A 100 3.45 -7.68 -4.99
N SER A 101 3.28 -8.35 -3.85
CA SER A 101 1.98 -8.78 -3.33
C SER A 101 1.75 -8.17 -1.95
N ILE A 102 0.65 -7.48 -1.74
CA ILE A 102 0.23 -6.96 -0.44
C ILE A 102 -0.99 -7.74 0.02
N PHE A 103 -0.96 -8.24 1.26
CA PHE A 103 -2.07 -9.02 1.82
C PHE A 103 -2.01 -9.01 3.34
N LEU A 104 -3.15 -9.37 3.96
CA LEU A 104 -3.21 -9.65 5.40
C LEU A 104 -3.03 -11.13 5.69
N GLU A 105 -2.43 -11.41 6.84
CA GLU A 105 -2.37 -12.74 7.44
C GLU A 105 -2.70 -12.65 8.93
N LYS A 106 -3.41 -13.65 9.47
CA LYS A 106 -3.78 -13.67 10.89
C LYS A 106 -2.52 -13.90 11.74
N ASP A 107 -2.35 -13.11 12.79
CA ASP A 107 -1.27 -13.32 13.75
C ASP A 107 -1.58 -14.56 14.60
N PRO A 108 -0.73 -15.60 14.66
CA PRO A 108 -0.98 -16.77 15.49
C PRO A 108 -1.00 -16.45 16.99
N ARG A 109 -0.48 -15.29 17.41
CA ARG A 109 -0.38 -14.89 18.82
C ARG A 109 -1.51 -13.98 19.28
N SER A 110 -2.32 -13.44 18.36
CA SER A 110 -3.33 -12.43 18.67
C SER A 110 -4.55 -12.55 17.76
N ASP A 111 -5.67 -11.90 18.11
CA ASP A 111 -6.87 -11.82 17.23
C ASP A 111 -6.73 -10.68 16.19
N GLN A 112 -5.49 -10.36 15.81
CA GLN A 112 -5.15 -9.24 14.92
C GLN A 112 -4.47 -9.77 13.66
N TYR A 113 -4.34 -8.89 12.68
CA TYR A 113 -3.72 -9.19 11.39
C TYR A 113 -2.38 -8.48 11.22
N ILE A 114 -1.52 -9.11 10.45
CA ILE A 114 -0.21 -8.61 10.04
C ILE A 114 -0.31 -8.22 8.57
N LEU A 115 0.11 -7.00 8.25
CA LEU A 115 0.26 -6.52 6.90
C LEU A 115 1.57 -7.03 6.33
N TRP A 116 1.47 -7.90 5.33
CA TRP A 116 2.62 -8.44 4.62
C TRP A 116 2.77 -7.79 3.25
N ARG A 117 4.02 -7.53 2.89
CA ARG A 117 4.44 -7.25 1.53
C ARG A 117 5.40 -8.33 1.08
N ARG A 118 5.05 -9.06 0.04
CA ARG A 118 5.94 -10.00 -0.63
C ARG A 118 6.62 -9.31 -1.79
N ARG A 119 7.94 -9.51 -1.92
CA ARG A 119 8.75 -9.00 -3.02
C ARG A 119 9.38 -10.15 -3.79
N ASN A 120 9.08 -10.24 -5.07
CA ASN A 120 9.73 -11.17 -5.98
C ASN A 120 10.51 -10.41 -7.06
N PRO A 121 11.84 -10.29 -6.93
CA PRO A 121 12.67 -9.63 -7.95
C PRO A 121 13.03 -10.56 -9.12
N THR A 122 12.64 -11.84 -9.04
CA THR A 122 12.86 -12.83 -10.10
C THR A 122 11.58 -12.98 -10.93
N ILE A 123 11.68 -12.75 -12.22
CA ILE A 123 10.55 -12.83 -13.15
C ILE A 123 10.26 -14.32 -13.39
N ALA A 124 9.33 -14.87 -12.61
CA ALA A 124 8.89 -16.24 -12.75
C ALA A 124 7.70 -16.34 -13.72
N PRO A 125 7.50 -17.49 -14.39
CA PRO A 125 6.32 -17.72 -15.23
C PRO A 125 5.00 -17.60 -14.45
N ASP A 126 5.00 -18.00 -13.18
CA ASP A 126 3.91 -17.71 -12.25
C ASP A 126 4.28 -16.48 -11.40
N PRO A 127 3.70 -15.31 -11.70
CA PRO A 127 3.98 -14.12 -10.94
C PRO A 127 3.52 -14.30 -9.47
N LEU A 128 2.49 -15.08 -9.20
CA LEU A 128 1.96 -15.22 -7.85
C LEU A 128 2.78 -16.19 -6.98
N SER A 129 3.90 -16.74 -7.47
CA SER A 129 4.77 -17.65 -6.72
C SER A 129 6.11 -17.02 -6.30
N GLY A 130 6.77 -17.65 -5.32
CA GLY A 130 8.10 -17.24 -4.86
C GLY A 130 8.15 -15.92 -4.09
N GLY A 131 9.31 -15.28 -4.06
CA GLY A 131 9.57 -14.01 -3.37
C GLY A 131 9.83 -14.11 -1.86
N VAL A 132 10.24 -12.99 -1.28
CA VAL A 132 10.51 -12.83 0.16
C VAL A 132 9.38 -12.03 0.79
N ARG A 133 8.87 -12.49 1.94
CA ARG A 133 7.84 -11.79 2.71
C ARG A 133 8.47 -10.83 3.70
N GLU A 134 7.90 -9.64 3.77
CA GLU A 134 8.29 -8.58 4.67
C GLU A 134 7.08 -8.09 5.44
N GLU A 135 7.24 -8.02 6.75
CA GLU A 135 6.24 -7.47 7.64
C GLU A 135 6.30 -5.95 7.57
N LEU A 136 5.18 -5.30 7.24
CA LEU A 136 5.07 -3.85 7.22
C LEU A 136 4.50 -3.29 8.52
N ALA A 137 3.48 -3.95 9.06
CA ALA A 137 2.79 -3.52 10.28
C ALA A 137 2.02 -4.68 10.93
N ARG A 138 1.81 -4.59 12.24
CA ARG A 138 0.96 -5.49 13.03
C ARG A 138 -0.21 -4.73 13.64
N GLY A 139 -1.18 -5.48 14.16
CA GLY A 139 -2.33 -4.91 14.85
C GLY A 139 -3.41 -4.39 13.93
N LEU A 140 -3.48 -4.91 12.69
CA LEU A 140 -4.54 -4.54 11.75
C LEU A 140 -5.81 -5.33 12.04
N ARG A 141 -6.94 -4.70 11.75
CA ARG A 141 -8.29 -5.28 11.74
C ARG A 141 -8.97 -5.15 10.38
N GLY A 142 -8.27 -4.65 9.38
CA GLY A 142 -8.78 -4.56 8.02
C GLY A 142 -7.81 -3.89 7.07
N LEU A 143 -7.87 -4.33 5.82
CA LEU A 143 -7.18 -3.78 4.67
C LEU A 143 -8.17 -3.77 3.50
N GLN A 144 -8.36 -2.60 2.93
CA GLN A 144 -9.20 -2.42 1.76
C GLN A 144 -8.49 -1.60 0.69
N PHE A 145 -8.67 -1.99 -0.56
CA PHE A 145 -8.24 -1.25 -1.72
C PHE A 145 -9.42 -0.90 -2.62
N GLU A 146 -9.48 0.35 -3.07
CA GLU A 146 -10.41 0.78 -4.10
C GLU A 146 -9.61 1.37 -5.27
N TYR A 147 -10.07 1.13 -6.50
CA TYR A 147 -9.34 1.42 -7.73
C TYR A 147 -10.12 2.40 -8.59
N TYR A 148 -9.45 3.45 -9.08
CA TYR A 148 -10.07 4.50 -9.89
C TYR A 148 -9.63 4.39 -11.34
N ASP A 149 -10.59 4.33 -12.27
CA ASP A 149 -10.32 4.22 -13.71
C ASP A 149 -10.27 5.57 -14.45
N GLY A 150 -10.48 6.68 -13.74
CA GLY A 150 -10.64 8.02 -14.34
C GLY A 150 -12.10 8.52 -14.33
N PHE A 151 -13.06 7.66 -14.05
CA PHE A 151 -14.48 7.96 -13.98
C PHE A 151 -15.12 7.49 -12.67
N ASP A 152 -14.92 6.23 -12.29
CA ASP A 152 -15.54 5.59 -11.12
C ASP A 152 -14.55 4.76 -10.28
N TRP A 153 -14.98 4.41 -9.07
CA TRP A 153 -14.24 3.58 -8.12
C TRP A 153 -14.75 2.14 -8.13
N TYR A 154 -13.81 1.19 -8.10
CA TYR A 154 -14.06 -0.25 -8.12
C TYR A 154 -13.41 -0.92 -6.90
N ASP A 155 -14.06 -1.94 -6.34
CA ASP A 155 -13.52 -2.75 -5.22
C ASP A 155 -12.54 -3.85 -5.69
N SER A 156 -12.47 -4.08 -7.00
CA SER A 156 -11.57 -5.05 -7.62
C SER A 156 -11.02 -4.52 -8.94
N TRP A 157 -9.85 -5.04 -9.33
CA TRP A 157 -9.15 -4.67 -10.56
C TRP A 157 -8.46 -5.86 -11.19
N GLY A 158 -8.55 -5.97 -12.52
CA GLY A 158 -8.09 -7.10 -13.30
C GLY A 158 -8.92 -8.36 -13.10
N GLU A 159 -8.68 -9.36 -13.95
CA GLU A 159 -9.26 -10.69 -13.81
C GLU A 159 -8.14 -11.74 -13.79
N ILE A 160 -8.19 -12.63 -12.80
CA ILE A 160 -7.49 -13.91 -12.91
C ILE A 160 -8.45 -14.81 -13.68
N GLN A 161 -8.23 -15.03 -14.97
CA GLN A 161 -9.13 -15.81 -15.82
C GLN A 161 -9.59 -17.10 -15.10
N SER A 162 -10.83 -17.08 -14.62
CA SER A 162 -11.49 -18.24 -14.04
C SER A 162 -12.88 -18.36 -14.67
N GLY A 163 -12.90 -18.62 -15.98
CA GLY A 163 -14.02 -19.24 -16.70
C GLY A 163 -15.40 -18.56 -16.64
N GLY A 164 -15.49 -17.28 -16.28
CA GLY A 164 -16.74 -16.52 -16.23
C GLY A 164 -17.09 -15.89 -17.58
N LYS A 165 -18.36 -15.99 -18.02
CA LYS A 165 -18.81 -15.36 -19.27
C LYS A 165 -18.70 -13.82 -19.18
N PRO A 166 -18.15 -13.15 -20.20
CA PRO A 166 -17.96 -11.70 -20.18
C PRO A 166 -19.31 -10.98 -20.19
N LYS A 167 -19.54 -10.09 -19.21
CA LYS A 167 -20.69 -9.18 -19.22
C LYS A 167 -20.40 -7.99 -20.13
N SER A 168 -21.37 -7.70 -20.98
CA SER A 168 -21.29 -6.81 -22.13
C SER A 168 -21.64 -5.37 -21.74
N SER A 169 -20.63 -4.56 -21.42
CA SER A 169 -20.61 -3.13 -21.73
C SER A 169 -19.17 -2.60 -21.61
N LEU A 170 -18.69 -1.81 -22.58
CA LEU A 170 -17.33 -1.26 -22.59
C LEU A 170 -17.04 -0.29 -21.43
N ARG A 171 -18.09 0.23 -20.76
CA ARG A 171 -17.98 1.04 -19.54
C ARG A 171 -17.88 0.18 -18.27
N ASP A 172 -18.43 -1.03 -18.26
CA ASP A 172 -18.34 -1.96 -17.14
C ASP A 172 -17.06 -2.82 -17.17
N GLN A 173 -16.21 -2.66 -18.19
CA GLN A 173 -14.99 -3.47 -18.40
C GLN A 173 -13.69 -2.69 -18.19
N SER A 174 -13.75 -1.40 -17.81
CA SER A 174 -12.56 -0.56 -17.66
C SER A 174 -11.61 -1.08 -16.58
N ASN A 175 -12.15 -1.73 -15.55
CA ASN A 175 -11.36 -2.32 -14.46
C ASN A 175 -10.81 -3.72 -14.77
N LEU A 176 -11.01 -4.29 -15.97
CA LEU A 176 -10.52 -5.64 -16.31
C LEU A 176 -9.09 -5.64 -16.86
N TYR A 177 -8.66 -4.53 -17.46
CA TYR A 177 -7.36 -4.42 -18.12
C TYR A 177 -6.73 -3.07 -17.86
N GLY A 178 -5.41 -2.98 -18.01
CA GLY A 178 -4.69 -1.74 -17.80
C GLY A 178 -4.32 -1.49 -16.34
N MET A 179 -3.76 -0.31 -16.11
CA MET A 179 -3.39 0.19 -14.79
C MET A 179 -4.48 1.17 -14.31
N PRO A 180 -4.88 1.12 -13.02
CA PRO A 180 -5.78 2.14 -12.49
C PRO A 180 -5.08 3.51 -12.47
N GLU A 181 -5.83 4.60 -12.58
CA GLU A 181 -5.27 5.94 -12.44
C GLU A 181 -4.92 6.26 -10.98
N ALA A 182 -5.70 5.74 -10.04
CA ALA A 182 -5.43 5.89 -8.61
C ALA A 182 -5.87 4.66 -7.81
N VAL A 183 -5.18 4.44 -6.70
CA VAL A 183 -5.53 3.41 -5.71
C VAL A 183 -5.75 4.10 -4.38
N ARG A 184 -6.88 3.81 -3.75
CA ARG A 184 -7.18 4.24 -2.40
C ARG A 184 -6.89 3.08 -1.47
N ILE A 185 -6.13 3.38 -0.43
CA ILE A 185 -5.71 2.41 0.58
C ILE A 185 -6.42 2.78 1.87
N THR A 186 -7.07 1.80 2.49
CA THR A 186 -7.68 1.94 3.82
C THR A 186 -7.10 0.88 4.74
N LEU A 187 -6.39 1.32 5.78
CA LEU A 187 -5.87 0.47 6.86
C LEU A 187 -6.67 0.72 8.13
N ALA A 188 -7.21 -0.33 8.73
CA ALA A 188 -7.87 -0.26 10.03
C ALA A 188 -6.94 -0.89 11.09
N PHE A 189 -6.51 -0.11 12.08
CA PHE A 189 -5.67 -0.57 13.19
C PHE A 189 -6.46 -0.70 14.48
N ASP A 190 -6.09 -1.68 15.29
CA ASP A 190 -6.60 -1.82 16.64
C ASP A 190 -5.99 -0.75 17.57
N THR A 191 -6.82 -0.09 18.39
CA THR A 191 -6.35 0.89 19.39
C THR A 191 -5.66 0.23 20.58
N GLN A 192 -5.88 -1.07 20.80
CA GLN A 192 -5.40 -1.79 21.99
C GLN A 192 -4.17 -2.69 21.75
N SER A 193 -3.42 -2.48 20.65
CA SER A 193 -2.29 -3.32 20.24
C SER A 193 -1.19 -3.56 21.31
N GLY A 194 -1.16 -2.77 22.40
CA GLY A 194 -0.21 -2.92 23.51
C GLY A 194 -0.71 -3.66 24.77
N SER A 195 -1.99 -4.02 24.88
CA SER A 195 -2.48 -4.69 26.10
C SER A 195 -2.23 -6.20 26.00
N LYS A 196 -1.29 -6.71 26.81
CA LYS A 196 -1.09 -8.14 27.06
C LYS A 196 -2.43 -8.88 27.13
N ALA A 197 -2.52 -9.98 26.39
CA ALA A 197 -3.54 -11.02 26.42
C ALA A 197 -4.62 -10.81 27.49
N ALA A 198 -5.74 -10.20 27.07
CA ALA A 198 -6.94 -10.21 27.89
C ALA A 198 -7.41 -11.66 28.05
N THR A 199 -7.57 -12.07 29.31
CA THR A 199 -8.22 -13.32 29.73
C THR A 199 -9.54 -13.50 28.97
N PRO A 200 -9.91 -14.74 28.56
CA PRO A 200 -11.15 -14.99 27.83
C PRO A 200 -12.34 -14.89 28.78
N ALA A 201 -12.77 -13.67 29.11
CA ALA A 201 -14.00 -13.40 29.82
C ALA A 201 -14.58 -12.06 29.32
N GLU A 202 -15.77 -12.17 28.74
CA GLU A 202 -16.63 -11.10 28.19
C GLU A 202 -16.17 -10.40 26.90
N PRO A 203 -17.07 -10.23 25.91
CA PRO A 203 -16.82 -9.36 24.76
C PRO A 203 -16.88 -7.91 25.25
N ALA A 204 -15.78 -7.43 25.83
CA ALA A 204 -15.59 -6.02 26.12
C ALA A 204 -15.89 -5.24 24.84
N LYS A 205 -16.72 -4.19 24.93
CA LYS A 205 -17.00 -3.26 23.82
C LYS A 205 -15.68 -2.83 23.21
N ARG A 206 -15.31 -3.45 22.09
CA ARG A 206 -14.05 -3.19 21.40
C ARG A 206 -14.11 -1.73 20.96
N GLU A 207 -13.09 -0.95 21.31
CA GLU A 207 -12.96 0.42 20.80
C GLU A 207 -12.96 0.39 19.26
N PRO A 208 -13.52 1.43 18.61
CA PRO A 208 -13.50 1.50 17.16
C PRO A 208 -12.05 1.55 16.66
N PRO A 209 -11.73 0.87 15.55
CA PRO A 209 -10.39 0.88 15.01
C PRO A 209 -9.98 2.27 14.53
N LEU A 210 -8.68 2.57 14.60
CA LEU A 210 -8.09 3.75 13.96
C LEU A 210 -7.97 3.49 12.47
N VAL A 211 -8.70 4.27 11.67
CA VAL A 211 -8.72 4.12 10.22
C VAL A 211 -7.80 5.15 9.58
N PHE A 212 -6.85 4.66 8.78
CA PHE A 212 -5.94 5.46 7.99
C PHE A 212 -6.26 5.27 6.52
N ARG A 213 -6.48 6.38 5.83
CA ARG A 213 -6.87 6.37 4.42
C ARG A 213 -6.01 7.32 3.62
N THR A 214 -5.58 6.86 2.44
CA THR A 214 -4.89 7.71 1.47
C THR A 214 -5.32 7.35 0.06
N VAL A 215 -5.10 8.27 -0.88
CA VAL A 215 -5.26 8.05 -2.31
C VAL A 215 -3.92 8.26 -2.98
N VAL A 216 -3.49 7.25 -3.73
CA VAL A 216 -2.22 7.25 -4.47
C VAL A 216 -2.54 7.30 -5.95
N ARG A 217 -2.18 8.40 -6.62
CA ARG A 217 -2.18 8.45 -8.09
C ARG A 217 -1.00 7.63 -8.60
N LEU A 218 -1.26 6.75 -9.56
CA LEU A 218 -0.20 6.00 -10.22
C LEU A 218 0.49 6.92 -11.21
N ASN A 219 1.83 6.88 -11.26
CA ASN A 219 2.56 7.54 -12.34
C ASN A 219 2.44 6.67 -13.58
N LEU A 220 1.33 6.82 -14.29
CA LEU A 220 1.16 6.30 -15.63
C LEU A 220 2.11 7.08 -16.54
N ALA A 221 3.38 6.69 -16.57
CA ALA A 221 4.30 7.16 -17.60
C ALA A 221 3.64 6.78 -18.92
N ALA A 222 3.14 7.79 -19.64
CA ALA A 222 2.24 7.67 -20.78
C ALA A 222 2.50 6.36 -21.51
N SER A 223 1.61 5.38 -21.30
CA SER A 223 1.51 4.23 -22.17
C SER A 223 1.09 4.81 -23.52
N SER A 224 2.09 5.21 -24.30
CA SER A 224 1.93 5.62 -25.68
C SER A 224 1.14 4.51 -26.37
N LEU A 225 -0.11 4.82 -26.71
CA LEU A 225 -0.90 4.05 -27.65
C LEU A 225 -0.02 3.76 -28.88
N PRO A 226 0.30 2.51 -29.20
CA PRO A 226 0.78 2.19 -30.53
C PRO A 226 -0.45 2.17 -31.45
N GLY A 227 -0.54 3.15 -32.35
CA GLY A 227 -1.42 3.07 -33.52
C GLY A 227 -2.57 4.08 -33.57
N GLY A 228 -2.25 5.35 -33.79
CA GLY A 228 -3.07 6.18 -34.68
C GLY A 228 -2.56 5.98 -36.12
N PRO A 229 -3.42 5.96 -37.16
CA PRO A 229 -2.97 5.80 -38.54
C PRO A 229 -2.26 7.08 -38.96
N GLY A 230 -0.95 7.13 -38.75
CA GLY A 230 -0.07 8.12 -39.35
C GLY A 230 0.08 7.76 -40.82
N ASN A 231 -0.38 8.64 -41.70
CA ASN A 231 -0.05 8.62 -43.12
C ASN A 231 1.48 8.60 -43.27
N GLU A 232 2.04 7.45 -43.65
CA GLU A 232 3.38 7.38 -44.21
C GLU A 232 3.32 7.84 -45.69
N GLU A 233 3.25 9.16 -45.90
CA GLU A 233 3.77 9.73 -47.15
C GLU A 233 5.30 9.74 -47.04
N SER A 234 5.90 8.63 -47.47
CA SER A 234 7.33 8.54 -47.74
C SER A 234 7.68 9.47 -48.90
N SER A 235 8.06 10.71 -48.57
CA SER A 235 8.76 11.61 -49.48
C SER A 235 10.27 11.43 -49.27
N ALA A 236 10.89 10.56 -50.07
CA ALA A 236 12.34 10.53 -50.24
C ALA A 236 12.74 11.29 -51.52
N PRO A 237 13.86 12.05 -51.51
CA PRO A 237 14.18 13.02 -52.54
C PRO A 237 14.70 12.37 -53.84
N ASN A 238 14.25 12.94 -54.95
CA ASN A 238 14.64 12.60 -56.32
C ASN A 238 16.09 13.06 -56.57
N ILE A 239 17.05 12.12 -56.63
CA ILE A 239 18.41 12.44 -57.09
C ILE A 239 18.42 12.39 -58.63
N ILE A 240 18.32 13.58 -59.22
CA ILE A 240 18.57 13.82 -60.64
C ILE A 240 20.08 13.79 -60.86
N GLY A 241 20.57 12.70 -61.46
CA GLY A 241 21.92 12.64 -62.01
C GLY A 241 22.02 13.47 -63.29
N SER A 242 22.74 14.59 -63.22
CA SER A 242 23.20 15.34 -64.40
C SER A 242 24.73 15.21 -64.48
N GLY A 243 25.23 14.72 -65.61
CA GLY A 243 26.66 14.74 -65.96
C GLY A 243 27.20 16.17 -66.13
N PRO A 244 28.51 16.33 -66.35
CA PRO A 244 29.00 16.16 -67.71
C PRO A 244 30.37 15.47 -67.84
N GLY A 245 30.65 14.98 -69.04
CA GLY A 245 31.80 14.14 -69.36
C GLY A 245 33.14 14.86 -69.53
N ARG A 246 34.17 14.03 -69.75
CA ARG A 246 35.41 14.39 -70.44
C ARG A 246 36.06 13.12 -71.00
N GLY A 247 36.29 13.10 -72.30
CA GLY A 247 36.94 12.00 -73.01
C GLY A 247 38.47 12.09 -73.05
N MET A 248 39.03 11.05 -73.68
CA MET A 248 40.36 10.89 -74.31
C MET A 248 41.58 10.87 -73.36
N ASN A 249 42.18 9.69 -73.17
CA ASN A 249 43.15 9.03 -74.05
C ASN A 249 43.25 7.54 -73.72
#